data_AF-A0A7C4KFK7-F1
#
_entry.id   AF-A0A7C4KFK7-F1
#
_cell.length_a   1.000
_cell.length_b   1.000
_cell.length_c   1.000
_cell.angle_alpha   90.00
_cell.angle_beta   90.00
_cell.angle_gamma   90.00
#
_symmetry.space_group_name_H-M   'P 1'
#
loop_
_entity.id
_entity.type
_entity.pdbx_description
1 polymer ?
#
loop_
_entity_poly.entity_id
_entity_poly.type
_entity_poly.pdbx_seq_one_letter_code
_entity_poly.pdbx_strand_id
1 'polypeptide(L)'
;MVTQFHESNLTGPSDTHPQQELSRLLTAAVISSQFRKMLLTNPDKAIAAGYGGESFQLPREERKRLASIHATSLAEFASQLHNLDSSRQSGAPTAAD
;
A
#
# COMPACT_ATOMS: atom_id res chain seq x y z
N MET A 1 23.90 -12.91 -22.37
CA MET A 1 23.73 -11.46 -22.15
C MET A 1 22.24 -11.16 -22.26
N VAL A 2 21.65 -10.69 -21.15
CA VAL A 2 20.48 -9.78 -20.99
C VAL A 2 19.33 -9.95 -22.02
N THR A 3 18.08 -10.26 -21.65
CA THR A 3 17.30 -9.60 -20.60
C THR A 3 16.14 -10.51 -20.21
N GLN A 4 16.06 -10.88 -18.93
CA GLN A 4 14.88 -11.51 -18.36
C GLN A 4 13.82 -10.42 -18.21
N PHE A 5 12.95 -10.30 -19.20
CA PHE A 5 11.75 -9.47 -19.10
C PHE A 5 10.83 -10.12 -18.07
N HIS A 6 10.87 -9.61 -16.84
CA HIS A 6 9.80 -9.82 -15.87
C HIS A 6 8.58 -9.04 -16.37
N GLU A 7 7.85 -9.67 -17.29
CA GLU A 7 6.48 -9.30 -17.61
C GLU A 7 5.71 -9.24 -16.29
N SER A 8 5.45 -8.01 -15.87
CA SER A 8 4.60 -7.70 -14.74
C SER A 8 3.19 -8.12 -15.14
N ASN A 9 2.88 -9.37 -14.86
CA ASN A 9 1.56 -9.95 -14.90
C ASN A 9 0.65 -9.12 -13.98
N LEU A 10 -0.12 -8.16 -14.51
CA LEU A 10 -1.23 -7.51 -13.78
C LEU A 10 -2.21 -6.89 -14.80
N THR A 11 -2.79 -7.72 -15.67
CA THR A 11 -4.07 -7.38 -16.31
C THR A 11 -4.94 -8.63 -16.28
N GLY A 12 -5.66 -8.78 -15.17
CA GLY A 12 -6.64 -9.82 -14.88
C GLY A 12 -7.54 -9.36 -13.73
N PRO A 13 -8.82 -9.75 -13.69
CA PRO A 13 -9.93 -8.92 -13.20
C PRO A 13 -10.09 -8.94 -11.67
N SER A 14 -10.31 -7.76 -11.08
CA SER A 14 -11.09 -7.54 -9.85
C SER A 14 -10.56 -7.96 -8.47
N ASP A 15 -9.33 -8.47 -8.33
CA ASP A 15 -8.69 -8.53 -7.02
C ASP A 15 -8.04 -7.18 -6.73
N THR A 16 -8.74 -6.34 -5.97
CA THR A 16 -8.23 -5.03 -5.55
C THR A 16 -7.07 -5.27 -4.58
N HIS A 17 -5.87 -5.47 -5.11
CA HIS A 17 -4.69 -5.78 -4.31
C HIS A 17 -4.36 -4.56 -3.44
N PRO A 18 -4.23 -4.72 -2.11
CA PRO A 18 -3.94 -3.60 -1.21
C PRO A 18 -2.65 -2.85 -1.60
N GLN A 19 -1.66 -3.55 -2.18
CA GLN A 19 -0.46 -2.93 -2.76
C GLN A 19 -0.74 -1.91 -3.87
N GLN A 20 -1.76 -2.13 -4.71
CA GLN A 20 -2.10 -1.19 -5.80
C GLN A 20 -2.74 0.07 -5.22
N GLU A 21 -3.67 -0.09 -4.29
CA GLU A 21 -4.32 1.02 -3.58
C GLU A 21 -3.29 1.83 -2.80
N LEU A 22 -2.32 1.17 -2.19
CA LEU A 22 -1.19 1.81 -1.52
C LEU A 22 -0.27 2.56 -2.45
N SER A 23 0.04 2.01 -3.63
CA SER A 23 0.82 2.70 -4.64
C SER A 23 0.09 3.96 -5.13
N ARG A 24 -1.24 3.88 -5.37
CA ARG A 24 -2.07 5.06 -5.69
C ARG A 24 -2.08 6.07 -4.55
N LEU A 25 -2.21 5.61 -3.31
CA LEU A 25 -2.23 6.45 -2.11
C LEU A 25 -0.91 7.18 -1.91
N LEU A 26 0.21 6.47 -2.06
CA LEU A 26 1.55 7.06 -2.01
C LEU A 26 1.72 8.08 -3.15
N THR A 27 1.29 7.74 -4.37
CA THR A 27 1.32 8.65 -5.53
C THR A 27 0.51 9.93 -5.25
N ALA A 28 -0.70 9.81 -4.72
CA ALA A 28 -1.53 10.94 -4.33
C ALA A 28 -0.86 11.84 -3.28
N ALA A 29 -0.19 11.23 -2.30
CA ALA A 29 0.55 11.96 -1.27
C ALA A 29 1.90 12.52 -1.77
N VAL A 30 2.48 11.99 -2.84
CA VAL A 30 3.64 12.62 -3.52
C VAL A 30 3.18 13.86 -4.31
N ILE A 31 2.07 13.74 -5.04
CA ILE A 31 1.55 14.83 -5.87
C ILE A 31 0.95 15.96 -5.01
N SER A 32 0.25 15.61 -3.93
CA SER A 32 -0.40 16.58 -3.05
C SER A 32 0.21 16.61 -1.66
N SER A 33 0.96 17.69 -1.38
CA SER A 33 1.52 17.95 -0.05
C SER A 33 0.46 18.12 1.03
N GLN A 34 -0.76 18.55 0.68
CA GLN A 34 -1.88 18.66 1.62
C GLN A 34 -2.38 17.28 2.02
N PHE A 35 -2.60 16.39 1.04
CA PHE A 35 -2.98 15.01 1.29
C PHE A 35 -1.88 14.28 2.07
N ARG A 36 -0.61 14.51 1.75
CA ARG A 36 0.53 13.98 2.51
C ARG A 36 0.47 14.35 3.99
N LYS A 37 0.29 15.63 4.31
CA LYS A 37 0.18 16.07 5.72
C LYS A 37 -1.02 15.42 6.40
N MET A 38 -2.14 15.30 5.70
CA MET A 38 -3.35 14.64 6.22
C MET A 38 -3.09 13.15 6.49
N LEU A 39 -2.45 12.45 5.58
CA LEU A 39 -2.08 11.04 5.70
C LEU A 39 -1.11 10.80 6.87
N LEU A 40 -0.11 11.67 7.04
CA LEU A 40 0.86 11.57 8.15
C LEU A 40 0.26 11.93 9.51
N THR A 41 -0.76 12.81 9.54
CA THR A 41 -1.43 13.20 10.79
C THR A 41 -2.52 12.18 11.17
N ASN A 42 -3.30 11.73 10.20
CA ASN A 42 -4.43 10.82 10.37
C ASN A 42 -4.58 9.93 9.12
N PRO A 43 -3.84 8.81 9.04
CA PRO A 43 -3.87 7.94 7.87
C PRO A 43 -5.26 7.36 7.62
N ASP A 44 -5.99 6.96 8.66
CA ASP A 44 -7.37 6.43 8.55
C ASP A 44 -8.33 7.44 7.91
N LYS A 45 -8.23 8.71 8.35
CA LYS A 45 -9.05 9.79 7.81
C LYS A 45 -8.70 10.10 6.35
N ALA A 46 -7.43 10.11 5.99
CA ALA A 46 -7.00 10.34 4.61
C ALA A 46 -7.48 9.22 3.67
N ILE A 47 -7.40 7.97 4.12
CA ILE A 47 -7.89 6.80 3.37
C ILE A 47 -9.42 6.84 3.22
N ALA A 48 -10.13 7.20 4.29
CA ALA A 48 -11.59 7.30 4.28
C ALA A 48 -12.10 8.49 3.44
N ALA A 49 -11.38 9.62 3.48
CA ALA A 49 -11.70 10.79 2.66
C ALA A 49 -11.49 10.53 1.16
N GLY A 50 -10.54 9.66 0.82
CA GLY A 50 -10.17 9.39 -0.57
C GLY A 50 -9.35 10.51 -1.20
N TYR A 51 -9.03 10.35 -2.48
CA TYR A 51 -8.29 11.32 -3.26
C TYR A 51 -8.88 11.42 -4.68
N GLY A 52 -9.09 12.64 -5.17
CA GLY A 52 -9.61 12.84 -6.53
C GLY A 52 -11.07 12.44 -6.76
N GLY A 53 -11.86 12.30 -5.69
CA GLY A 53 -13.26 11.83 -5.78
C GLY A 53 -13.44 10.32 -5.65
N GLU A 54 -12.34 9.58 -5.51
CA GLU A 54 -12.34 8.12 -5.32
C GLU A 54 -11.79 7.77 -3.93
N SER A 55 -12.41 6.79 -3.28
CA SER A 55 -11.94 6.26 -1.99
C SER A 55 -11.07 5.03 -2.19
N PHE A 56 -10.02 4.89 -1.38
CA PHE A 56 -9.17 3.71 -1.44
C PHE A 56 -9.88 2.49 -0.86
N GLN A 57 -9.94 1.42 -1.64
CA GLN A 57 -10.52 0.12 -1.28
C GLN A 57 -9.51 -0.72 -0.50
N LEU A 58 -8.99 -0.16 0.59
CA LEU A 58 -8.11 -0.85 1.52
C LEU A 58 -8.95 -1.68 2.52
N PRO A 59 -8.63 -2.97 2.73
CA PRO A 59 -9.28 -3.77 3.75
C PRO A 59 -9.12 -3.12 5.13
N ARG A 60 -10.08 -3.37 6.02
CA ARG A 60 -10.05 -2.83 7.39
C ARG A 60 -8.75 -3.19 8.14
N GLU A 61 -8.22 -4.37 7.88
CA GLU A 61 -6.93 -4.84 8.42
C GLU A 61 -5.77 -3.94 7.97
N GLU A 62 -5.73 -3.57 6.69
CA GLU A 62 -4.72 -2.66 6.14
C GLU A 62 -4.90 -1.25 6.71
N ARG A 63 -6.13 -0.72 6.78
CA ARG A 63 -6.40 0.57 7.42
C ARG A 63 -5.91 0.61 8.87
N LYS A 64 -6.15 -0.46 9.62
CA LYS A 64 -5.70 -0.58 11.02
C LYS A 64 -4.17 -0.62 11.13
N ARG A 65 -3.48 -1.27 10.20
CA ARG A 65 -2.01 -1.26 10.12
C ARG A 65 -1.49 0.13 9.79
N LEU A 66 -2.08 0.78 8.79
CA LEU A 66 -1.74 2.14 8.39
C LEU A 66 -1.97 3.12 9.54
N ALA A 67 -3.02 2.92 10.33
CA ALA A 67 -3.28 3.68 11.56
C ALA A 67 -2.28 3.39 12.70
N SER A 68 -1.63 2.23 12.67
CA SER A 68 -0.59 1.85 13.64
C SER A 68 0.81 2.32 13.20
N ILE A 69 0.99 2.64 11.92
CA ILE A 69 2.23 3.17 11.34
C ILE A 69 2.31 4.66 11.64
N HIS A 70 3.26 5.02 12.50
CA HIS A 70 3.60 6.42 12.78
C HIS A 70 4.83 6.81 11.96
N ALA A 71 4.58 7.40 10.80
CA ALA A 71 5.64 7.89 9.92
C ALA A 71 5.65 9.41 9.91
N THR A 72 6.85 10.01 9.86
CA THR A 72 7.03 11.46 9.66
C THR A 72 7.20 11.82 8.19
N SER A 73 7.43 10.82 7.33
CA SER A 73 7.65 10.97 5.90
C SER A 73 7.03 9.83 5.12
N LEU A 74 6.74 10.10 3.84
CA LEU A 74 6.13 9.12 2.94
C LEU A 74 7.02 7.90 2.68
N ALA A 75 8.34 8.11 2.63
CA ALA A 75 9.32 7.03 2.51
C ALA A 75 9.26 6.10 3.72
N GLU A 76 9.31 6.65 4.93
CA GLU A 76 9.15 5.91 6.18
C GLU A 76 7.82 5.14 6.22
N PHE A 77 6.73 5.76 5.78
CA PHE A 77 5.43 5.13 5.70
C PHE A 77 5.43 3.91 4.78
N ALA A 78 6.00 4.05 3.59
CA ALA A 78 6.13 2.95 2.62
C ALA A 78 7.06 1.84 3.13
N SER A 79 8.16 2.19 3.79
CA SER A 79 9.11 1.22 4.35
C SER A 79 8.50 0.42 5.49
N GLN A 80 7.83 1.06 6.45
CA GLN A 80 7.20 0.37 7.57
C GLN A 80 6.09 -0.59 7.09
N LEU A 81 5.34 -0.15 6.09
CA LEU A 81 4.31 -0.95 5.47
C LEU A 81 4.90 -2.17 4.74
N HIS A 82 5.93 -1.98 3.93
CA HIS A 82 6.60 -3.07 3.22
C HIS A 82 7.17 -4.09 4.21
N ASN A 83 7.79 -3.62 5.28
CA ASN A 83 8.32 -4.48 6.35
C ASN A 83 7.22 -5.32 7.02
N LEU A 84 6.01 -4.75 7.17
CA LEU A 84 4.86 -5.45 7.73
C LEU A 84 4.30 -6.50 6.77
N ASP A 85 4.30 -6.23 5.47
CA ASP A 85 3.82 -7.15 4.44
C ASP A 85 4.80 -8.33 4.20
N SER A 86 6.11 -8.05 4.19
CA SER A 86 7.16 -9.08 4.06
C SER A 86 7.13 -10.09 5.20
N SER A 87 6.65 -9.70 6.39
CA SER A 87 6.48 -10.62 7.53
C SER A 87 5.41 -11.69 7.29
N ARG A 88 4.46 -11.46 6.37
CA ARG A 88 3.45 -12.45 5.95
C ARG A 88 3.88 -13.32 4.79
N GLN A 89 4.77 -12.83 3.93
CA GLN A 89 5.32 -13.61 2.82
C GLN A 89 6.32 -14.70 3.29
N SER A 90 6.75 -14.66 4.55
CA SER A 90 7.52 -15.75 5.19
C SER A 90 6.57 -16.87 5.66
N GLY A 91 5.87 -17.48 4.71
CA GLY A 91 4.82 -18.46 4.95
C GLY A 91 4.59 -19.36 3.74
N ALA A 92 5.67 -19.84 3.11
CA ALA A 92 5.60 -21.05 2.30
C ALA A 92 5.91 -22.26 3.19
N PRO A 93 4.86 -22.95 3.68
CA PRO A 93 4.94 -24.40 3.75
C PRO A 93 3.63 -24.99 3.24
N THR A 94 3.64 -25.50 2.02
CA THR A 94 2.99 -26.79 1.80
C THR A 94 4.05 -27.72 1.24
N ALA A 95 4.63 -28.48 2.17
CA ALA A 95 5.18 -29.78 1.86
C ALA A 95 4.02 -30.71 1.48
N ALA A 96 4.24 -31.60 0.51
CA ALA A 96 3.95 -33.04 0.59
C ALA A 96 3.72 -33.66 -0.80
N ASP A 97 4.54 -34.69 -1.05
CA ASP A 97 4.50 -35.74 -2.08
C ASP A 97 4.91 -35.41 -3.53
#